data_AF-A0A6N3G4K5-F1
#
_entry.id   AF-A0A6N3G4K5-F1
#
_cell.length_a   1.000
_cell.length_b   1.000
_cell.length_c   1.000
_cell.angle_alpha   90.00
_cell.angle_beta   90.00
_cell.angle_gamma   90.00
#
_symmetry.space_group_name_H-M   'P 1'
#
loop_
_entity.id
_entity.type
_entity.pdbx_description
1 polymer ?
#
loop_
_entity_poly.entity_id
_entity_poly.type
_entity_poly.pdbx_seq_one_letter_code
_entity_poly.pdbx_strand_id
1 'polypeptide(L)' 'MNEMPEEERLLRNLNDAGCDEAIIKRYLQLQKEGKRQEQLRLLSIHRLSLLDRVHVSQNMIDCLDYLVYEIKKEKI' A
#
# COMPACT_ATOMS: atom_id res chain seq x y z
N MET A 1 -14.44 3.78 -28.10
CA MET A 1 -13.64 3.28 -26.96
C MET A 1 -14.61 2.58 -26.04
N ASN A 2 -14.45 1.28 -25.77
CA ASN A 2 -15.30 0.61 -24.79
C ASN A 2 -14.85 1.09 -23.42
N GLU A 3 -15.69 1.90 -22.77
CA GLU A 3 -15.47 2.32 -21.39
C GLU A 3 -15.53 1.07 -20.50
N MET A 4 -14.49 0.86 -19.69
CA MET A 4 -14.53 -0.21 -18.68
C MET A 4 -15.63 0.08 -17.67
N PRO A 5 -16.41 -0.94 -17.23
CA PRO A 5 -17.40 -0.79 -16.18
C PRO A 5 -16.81 -0.14 -14.92
N GLU A 6 -17.59 0.70 -14.23
CA GLU A 6 -17.13 1.42 -13.04
C GLU A 6 -16.64 0.49 -11.92
N GLU A 7 -17.26 -0.68 -11.76
CA GLU A 7 -16.89 -1.68 -10.76
C GLU A 7 -15.53 -2.32 -11.06
N GLU A 8 -15.23 -2.59 -12.34
CA GLU A 8 -13.93 -3.12 -12.76
C GLU A 8 -12.83 -2.09 -12.57
N ARG A 9 -13.11 -0.81 -12.88
CA ARG A 9 -12.20 0.31 -12.60
C ARG A 9 -11.92 0.46 -11.10
N LEU A 10 -12.96 0.33 -10.28
CA LEU A 10 -12.82 0.42 -8.83
C LEU A 10 -11.95 -0.73 -8.29
N LEU A 11 -12.23 -1.97 -8.66
CA LEU A 11 -11.45 -3.14 -8.26
C LEU A 11 -9.99 -3.01 -8.68
N ARG A 12 -9.74 -2.56 -9.92
CA ARG A 12 -8.38 -2.32 -10.40
C ARG A 12 -7.67 -1.26 -9.57
N ASN A 13 -8.30 -0.13 -9.30
CA ASN A 13 -7.69 0.93 -8.48
C ASN A 13 -7.35 0.46 -7.05
N LEU A 14 -8.21 -0.36 -6.44
CA LEU A 14 -7.93 -0.93 -5.11
C LEU A 14 -6.72 -1.88 -5.14
N ASN A 15 -6.64 -2.75 -6.16
CA ASN A 15 -5.51 -3.64 -6.36
C ASN A 15 -4.20 -2.87 -6.65
N ASP A 16 -4.25 -1.88 -7.54
CA ASP A 16 -3.10 -1.04 -7.90
C ASP A 16 -2.61 -0.22 -6.69
N ALA A 17 -3.51 0.11 -5.74
CA ALA A 17 -3.16 0.72 -4.46
C ALA A 17 -2.59 -0.27 -3.43
N GLY A 18 -2.39 -1.54 -3.81
CA GLY A 18 -1.88 -2.60 -2.94
C GLY A 18 -2.87 -3.01 -1.84
N CYS A 19 -4.16 -2.74 -2.00
CA CYS A 19 -5.17 -3.28 -1.10
C CYS A 19 -5.26 -4.78 -1.29
N ASP A 20 -5.10 -5.55 -0.21
CA ASP A 20 -5.27 -7.00 -0.27
C ASP A 20 -6.75 -7.39 -0.35
N GLU A 21 -7.00 -8.69 -0.53
CA GLU A 21 -8.34 -9.24 -0.64
C GLU A 21 -9.23 -8.91 0.58
N ALA A 22 -8.64 -8.86 1.78
CA ALA A 22 -9.37 -8.54 3.00
C ALA A 22 -9.84 -7.07 3.01
N ILE A 23 -8.97 -6.13 2.63
CA ILE A 23 -9.29 -4.71 2.49
C ILE A 23 -10.33 -4.51 1.40
N ILE A 24 -10.16 -5.14 0.24
CA ILE A 24 -11.11 -5.04 -0.88
C ILE A 24 -12.49 -5.55 -0.47
N LYS A 25 -12.57 -6.73 0.15
CA LYS A 25 -13.83 -7.31 0.62
C LYS A 25 -14.52 -6.39 1.62
N ARG A 26 -13.78 -5.81 2.57
CA ARG A 26 -14.32 -4.87 3.55
C ARG A 26 -14.80 -3.57 2.89
N TYR A 27 -14.03 -3.04 1.93
CA TYR A 27 -14.40 -1.84 1.18
C TYR A 27 -15.72 -2.03 0.43
N LEU A 28 -15.88 -3.16 -0.29
CA LEU A 28 -17.10 -3.48 -1.05
C LEU A 28 -18.31 -3.71 -0.13
N GLN A 29 -18.11 -4.29 1.05
CA GLN A 29 -19.17 -4.38 2.05
C GLN A 29 -19.65 -3.00 2.49
N LEU A 30 -18.73 -2.09 2.84
CA LEU A 30 -19.05 -0.73 3.25
C LEU A 30 -19.72 0.07 2.11
N GLN A 31 -19.34 -0.20 0.86
CA GLN A 31 -19.99 0.37 -0.33
C GLN A 31 -21.48 -0.03 -0.38
N LYS A 32 -21.78 -1.32 -0.21
CA LYS A 32 -23.16 -1.84 -0.20
C LYS A 32 -23.99 -1.26 0.96
N GLU A 33 -23.34 -0.99 2.08
CA GLU A 33 -23.96 -0.38 3.27
C GLU A 33 -24.08 1.16 3.18
N GLY A 34 -23.57 1.80 2.12
CA GLY A 34 -23.58 3.27 1.97
C GLY A 34 -22.63 4.01 2.91
N LYS A 35 -21.69 3.30 3.54
CA LYS A 35 -20.81 3.79 4.62
C LYS A 35 -19.53 4.44 4.08
N ARG A 36 -19.70 5.59 3.42
CA ARG A 36 -18.61 6.27 2.70
C ARG A 36 -17.48 6.75 3.61
N GLN A 37 -17.77 7.21 4.83
CA GLN A 37 -16.75 7.69 5.77
C GLN A 37 -15.85 6.55 6.25
N GLU A 38 -16.43 5.38 6.47
CA GLU A 38 -15.74 4.17 6.87
C GLU A 38 -14.86 3.64 5.74
N GLN A 39 -15.28 3.76 4.48
CA GLN A 39 -14.44 3.45 3.32
C GLN A 39 -13.19 4.35 3.28
N LEU A 40 -13.38 5.67 3.45
CA LEU A 40 -12.26 6.62 3.49
C LEU A 40 -11.31 6.33 4.65
N ARG A 41 -11.85 5.99 5.82
CA ARG A 41 -11.06 5.60 6.99
C ARG A 41 -10.25 4.33 6.72
N LEU A 42 -10.87 3.31 6.12
CA LEU A 42 -10.20 2.06 5.77
C LEU A 42 -9.00 2.32 4.83
N LEU A 43 -9.20 3.11 3.77
CA LEU A 43 -8.12 3.48 2.85
C LEU A 43 -7.02 4.31 3.52
N SER A 44 -7.38 5.19 4.46
CA SER A 44 -6.41 5.99 5.20
C SER A 44 -5.52 5.13 6.10
N ILE A 45 -6.09 4.11 6.75
CA ILE A 45 -5.35 3.14 7.55
C ILE A 45 -4.39 2.32 6.66
N HIS A 46 -4.86 1.86 5.50
CA HIS A 46 -4.00 1.16 4.53
C HIS A 46 -2.82 2.03 4.08
N ARG A 47 -3.08 3.30 3.76
CA ARG A 47 -2.02 4.27 3.42
C ARG A 47 -0.97 4.41 4.52
N LEU A 48 -1.37 4.44 5.80
CA LEU A 48 -0.43 4.49 6.91
C LEU A 48 0.45 3.24 6.96
N SER A 49 -0.13 2.05 6.76
CA SER A 49 0.65 0.81 6.71
C SER A 49 1.66 0.80 5.56
N LEU A 50 1.30 1.33 4.39
CA LEU A 50 2.24 1.47 3.26
C LEU A 50 3.40 2.41 3.61
N LEU A 51 3.09 3.53 4.28
CA LEU A 51 4.10 4.49 4.72
C LEU A 51 5.06 3.87 5.75
N ASP A 52 4.54 3.10 6.70
CA ASP A 52 5.36 2.37 7.68
C ASP A 52 6.32 1.39 6.98
N ARG A 53 5.84 0.67 5.96
CA ARG A 53 6.69 -0.23 5.17
C ARG A 53 7.81 0.53 4.45
N VAL A 54 7.52 1.70 3.88
CA VAL A 54 8.55 2.55 3.26
C VAL A 54 9.60 2.96 4.30
N HIS A 55 9.19 3.39 5.48
CA HIS A 55 10.11 3.77 6.56
C HIS A 55 10.98 2.59 7.02
N VAL A 56 10.40 1.40 7.17
CA VAL A 56 11.15 0.19 7.51
C VAL A 56 12.15 -0.17 6.40
N SER A 57 11.72 -0.20 5.14
CA SER A 57 12.59 -0.49 4.01
C SER A 57 13.72 0.53 3.87
N GLN A 58 13.45 1.82 4.12
CA GLN A 58 14.48 2.85 4.10
C GLN A 58 15.57 2.59 5.17
N ASN A 59 15.17 2.30 6.41
CA ASN A 59 16.13 1.96 7.46
C ASN A 59 16.98 0.72 7.10
N MET A 60 16.37 -0.28 6.46
CA MET A 60 17.11 -1.46 5.99
C MET A 60 18.13 -1.12 4.90
N ILE A 61 17.76 -0.23 3.97
CA ILE A 61 18.65 0.25 2.91
C ILE A 61 19.81 1.04 3.53
N ASP A 62 19.55 1.94 4.47
CA ASP A 62 20.59 2.75 5.12
C ASP A 62 21.65 1.85 5.81
N CYS A 63 21.19 0.80 6.52
CA CYS A 63 22.07 -0.20 7.13
C CYS A 63 22.89 -0.96 6.08
N LEU A 64 22.27 -1.34 4.96
CA LEU A 64 22.94 -2.06 3.87
C LEU A 64 23.99 -1.18 3.19
N ASP A 65 23.67 0.07 2.91
CA ASP A 65 24.58 1.04 2.29
C ASP A 65 25.79 1.30 3.19
N TYR A 66 25.59 1.40 4.50
CA TYR A 66 26.68 1.51 5.47
C TYR A 66 27.59 0.28 5.44
N LEU A 67 27.02 -0.93 5.45
CA LEU A 67 27.80 -2.17 5.37
C LEU A 67 28.62 -2.22 4.07
N VAL A 68 28.01 -1.89 2.93
CA VAL A 68 28.70 -1.84 1.63
C VAL A 68 29.84 -0.82 1.64
N TYR A 69 29.64 0.34 2.26
CA TYR A 69 30.67 1.35 2.40
C TYR A 69 31.86 0.87 3.24
N GLU A 70 31.63 0.20 4.37
CA GLU A 70 32.71 -0.33 5.22
C GLU A 70 33.53 -1.41 4.50
N ILE A 71 32.86 -2.31 3.74
CA ILE A 71 33.53 -3.31 2.90
C ILE A 71 34.40 -2.65 1.84
N LYS A 72 33.89 -1.60 1.16
CA LYS A 72 34.66 -0.85 0.15
C LYS A 72 35.86 -0.09 0.74
N LYS A 73 35.87 0.14 2.05
CA LYS A 73 36.94 0.83 2.77
C LYS A 73 37.94 -0.11 3.45
N GLU A 74 37.79 -1.42 3.30
CA GLU A 74 38.63 -2.45 3.97
C GLU A 74 38.68 -2.30 5.50
N LYS A 75 37.66 -1.68 6.11
CA LYS A 75 37.56 -1.53 7.58
C LYS A 75 36.89 -2.71 8.26
N ILE A 76 36.39 -3.65 7.46
CA ILE A 76 35.85 -4.96 7.81
C ILE A 76 36.43 -5.96 6.82
#